data_AF-A0A941PGV4-F1
#
_entry.id   AF-A0A941PGV4-F1
#
_cell.length_a   1.000
_cell.length_b   1.000
_cell.length_c   1.000
_cell.angle_alpha   90.00
_cell.angle_beta   90.00
_cell.angle_gamma   90.00
#
_symmetry.space_group_name_H-M   'P 1'
#
loop_
_entity.id
_entity.type
_entity.pdbx_description
1 polymer ?
#
loop_
_entity_poly.entity_id
_entity_poly.type
_entity_poly.pdbx_seq_one_letter_code
_entity_poly.pdbx_strand_id
1 'polypeptide(L)'
;LPVRLDGYGPDDLLGIVTRAAVKLGAPISTEGAVEIAKRARGTPRVAVRLLRRVRDFADAGDSAIDAKLADKALKRLEIDSDGLDLLDRRYLAALIDNYGGGPVGVDTLAAALAEARDAIEDVIEPYLMQQGFVMRTPRGRMAAPKAYERLGKKAPPVAPTTGALFGEE
;
A
#
# COMPACT_ATOMS: atom_id res chain seq x y z
N LEU A 1 -25.88 -14.95 -4.42
CA LEU A 1 -24.70 -14.56 -5.24
C LEU A 1 -23.72 -13.83 -4.33
N PRO A 2 -22.46 -14.29 -4.20
CA PRO A 2 -21.45 -13.53 -3.46
C PRO A 2 -21.18 -12.21 -4.18
N VAL A 3 -21.22 -11.09 -3.45
CA VAL A 3 -20.94 -9.75 -3.98
C VAL A 3 -19.45 -9.47 -3.77
N ARG A 4 -18.70 -9.27 -4.85
CA ARG A 4 -17.31 -8.81 -4.79
C ARG A 4 -17.31 -7.29 -4.93
N LEU A 5 -16.75 -6.60 -3.93
CA LEU A 5 -16.54 -5.16 -3.99
C LEU A 5 -15.12 -4.92 -4.47
N ASP A 6 -14.99 -4.28 -5.64
CA ASP A 6 -13.70 -3.81 -6.12
C ASP A 6 -13.33 -2.48 -5.43
N GLY A 7 -12.06 -2.10 -5.48
CA GLY A 7 -11.57 -0.85 -4.89
C GLY A 7 -12.20 0.37 -5.54
N TYR A 8 -12.39 1.43 -4.75
CA TYR A 8 -12.94 2.70 -5.22
C TYR A 8 -11.93 3.45 -6.09
N GLY A 9 -12.44 4.16 -7.09
CA GLY A 9 -11.64 5.07 -7.90
C GLY A 9 -11.16 6.30 -7.11
N PRO A 10 -10.17 7.04 -7.64
CA PRO A 10 -9.69 8.27 -7.01
C PRO A 10 -10.81 9.31 -6.83
N ASP A 11 -11.68 9.45 -7.82
CA ASP A 11 -12.78 10.42 -7.81
C ASP A 11 -13.87 10.07 -6.78
N ASP A 12 -14.18 8.78 -6.63
CA ASP A 12 -15.12 8.33 -5.62
C ASP A 12 -14.57 8.56 -4.21
N LEU A 13 -13.28 8.25 -4.01
CA LEU A 13 -12.60 8.47 -2.75
C LEU A 13 -12.51 9.96 -2.41
N LEU A 14 -12.26 10.83 -3.39
CA LEU A 14 -12.31 12.27 -3.21
C LEU A 14 -13.68 12.70 -2.67
N GLY A 15 -14.77 12.25 -3.30
CA GLY A 15 -16.12 12.54 -2.82
C GLY A 15 -16.38 12.03 -1.40
N ILE A 16 -15.86 10.85 -1.05
CA ILE A 16 -15.98 10.27 0.29
C ILE A 16 -15.21 11.11 1.32
N VAL A 17 -13.96 11.48 1.03
CA VAL A 17 -13.11 12.29 1.92
C VAL A 17 -13.74 13.65 2.16
N THR A 18 -14.18 14.34 1.11
CA THR A 18 -14.82 15.66 1.22
C THR A 18 -16.09 15.61 2.08
N ARG A 19 -16.97 14.63 1.85
CA ARG A 19 -18.18 14.45 2.67
C ARG A 19 -17.85 14.10 4.12
N ALA A 20 -16.83 13.27 4.35
CA ALA A 20 -16.40 12.91 5.69
C ALA A 20 -15.80 14.12 6.44
N ALA A 21 -15.06 14.99 5.74
CA ALA A 21 -14.46 16.19 6.31
C ALA A 21 -15.52 17.17 6.82
N VAL A 22 -16.58 17.40 6.05
CA VAL A 22 -17.73 18.21 6.48
C VAL A 22 -18.36 17.64 7.76
N LYS A 23 -18.63 16.33 7.80
CA LYS A 23 -19.21 15.67 8.99
C LYS A 23 -18.31 15.73 10.22
N LEU A 24 -16.99 15.80 10.01
CA LEU A 24 -16.01 15.90 11.07
C LEU A 24 -15.71 17.35 11.46
N GLY A 25 -16.28 18.34 10.77
CA GLY A 25 -15.93 19.75 11.00
C GLY A 25 -14.46 20.05 10.70
N ALA A 26 -13.86 19.33 9.74
CA ALA A 26 -12.47 19.51 9.34
C ALA A 26 -12.42 20.33 8.04
N PRO A 27 -12.02 21.61 8.07
CA PRO A 27 -11.88 22.41 6.86
C PRO A 27 -10.80 21.81 5.96
N ILE A 28 -11.17 21.41 4.74
CA ILE A 28 -10.26 20.76 3.79
C ILE A 28 -10.40 21.40 2.40
N SER A 29 -9.27 21.62 1.76
CA SER A 29 -9.19 22.00 0.35
C SER A 29 -9.39 20.79 -0.57
N THR A 30 -9.76 21.01 -1.82
CA THR A 30 -9.88 19.92 -2.80
C THR A 30 -8.55 19.19 -2.99
N GLU A 31 -7.44 19.93 -3.03
CA GLU A 31 -6.10 19.37 -3.22
C GLU A 31 -5.68 18.52 -2.00
N GLY A 32 -5.99 18.97 -0.78
CA GLY A 32 -5.77 18.19 0.43
C GLY A 32 -6.58 16.89 0.46
N ALA A 33 -7.84 16.95 0.01
CA ALA A 33 -8.69 15.77 -0.08
C ALA A 33 -8.18 14.77 -1.14
N VAL A 34 -7.71 15.26 -2.28
CA VAL A 34 -7.07 14.44 -3.32
C VAL A 34 -5.83 13.72 -2.77
N GLU A 35 -4.99 14.42 -1.99
CA GLU A 35 -3.78 13.83 -1.41
C GLU A 35 -4.10 12.67 -0.46
N ILE A 36 -5.12 12.83 0.38
CA ILE A 36 -5.60 11.76 1.26
C ILE A 36 -6.20 10.60 0.45
N ALA A 37 -7.02 10.90 -0.57
CA ALA A 37 -7.68 9.90 -1.40
C ALA A 37 -6.65 9.03 -2.16
N LYS A 38 -5.60 9.63 -2.72
CA LYS A 38 -4.53 8.91 -3.42
C LYS A 38 -3.84 7.87 -2.53
N ARG A 39 -3.62 8.19 -1.25
CA ARG A 39 -2.96 7.30 -0.29
C ARG A 39 -3.91 6.34 0.44
N ALA A 40 -5.21 6.37 0.12
CA ALA A 40 -6.21 5.55 0.79
C ALA A 40 -6.35 4.11 0.24
N ARG A 41 -5.51 3.70 -0.71
CA ARG A 41 -5.47 2.33 -1.25
C ARG A 41 -6.84 1.83 -1.76
N GLY A 42 -7.59 2.68 -2.46
CA GLY A 42 -8.92 2.30 -2.99
C GLY A 42 -9.99 2.05 -1.91
N THR A 43 -9.70 2.34 -0.63
CA THR A 43 -10.49 1.86 0.50
C THR A 43 -11.11 3.02 1.29
N PRO A 44 -12.45 3.20 1.27
CA PRO A 44 -13.13 4.27 1.99
C PRO A 44 -12.82 4.32 3.49
N ARG A 45 -12.73 3.15 4.14
CA ARG A 45 -12.41 3.05 5.57
C ARG A 45 -11.01 3.59 5.88
N VAL A 46 -10.04 3.32 5.00
CA VAL A 46 -8.68 3.85 5.12
C VAL A 46 -8.70 5.36 4.89
N ALA A 47 -9.38 5.84 3.85
CA ALA A 47 -9.50 7.28 3.57
C ALA A 47 -10.03 8.08 4.76
N VAL A 48 -11.12 7.62 5.39
CA VAL A 48 -11.70 8.26 6.57
C VAL A 48 -10.78 8.17 7.80
N ARG A 49 -10.06 7.05 7.97
CA ARG A 49 -9.06 6.90 9.04
C ARG A 49 -7.92 7.91 8.86
N LEU A 50 -7.41 8.05 7.64
CA LEU A 50 -6.35 9.00 7.32
C LEU A 50 -6.80 10.44 7.55
N LEU A 51 -8.00 10.78 7.08
CA LEU A 51 -8.59 12.11 7.31
C LEU A 51 -8.64 12.47 8.80
N ARG A 52 -9.07 11.55 9.67
CA ARG A 52 -9.08 11.80 11.12
C ARG A 52 -7.68 12.12 11.64
N ARG A 53 -6.67 11.35 11.24
CA ARG A 53 -5.28 11.59 11.66
C ARG A 53 -4.73 12.91 11.11
N VAL A 54 -4.98 13.22 9.84
CA VAL A 54 -4.54 14.49 9.22
C VAL A 54 -5.22 15.68 9.90
N ARG A 55 -6.50 15.55 10.27
CA ARG A 55 -7.21 16.54 11.08
C ARG A 55 -6.53 16.76 12.42
N ASP A 56 -6.11 15.71 13.13
CA ASP A 56 -5.40 15.88 14.41
C ASP A 56 -4.14 16.76 14.26
N PHE A 57 -3.44 16.68 13.12
CA PHE A 57 -2.30 17.56 12.80
C PHE A 57 -2.73 19.00 12.47
N ALA A 58 -3.88 19.16 11.79
CA ALA A 58 -4.44 20.46 11.45
C ALA A 58 -4.91 21.23 12.70
N ASP A 59 -5.62 20.54 13.60
CA ASP A 59 -6.11 21.08 14.87
C ASP A 59 -4.94 21.52 15.77
N ALA A 60 -3.80 20.79 15.74
CA ALA A 60 -2.59 21.18 16.49
C ALA A 60 -1.85 22.40 15.91
N GLY A 61 -2.11 22.77 14.65
CA GLY A 61 -1.45 23.88 13.94
C GLY A 61 -2.38 25.04 13.59
N ASP A 62 -3.64 25.01 14.05
CA ASP A 62 -4.70 25.98 13.73
C ASP A 62 -4.77 26.34 12.24
N SER A 63 -4.79 25.32 11.39
CA SER A 63 -4.70 25.47 9.93
C SER A 63 -5.68 24.58 9.20
N ALA A 64 -6.14 25.02 8.03
CA ALA A 64 -6.98 24.20 7.16
C ALA A 64 -6.15 23.08 6.51
N ILE A 65 -6.80 21.95 6.18
CA ILE A 65 -6.16 20.83 5.51
C ILE A 65 -5.92 21.17 4.03
N ASP A 66 -4.72 21.65 3.72
CA ASP A 66 -4.21 21.82 2.36
C ASP A 66 -3.36 20.62 1.92
N ALA A 67 -2.93 20.60 0.64
CA ALA A 67 -2.09 19.54 0.12
C ALA A 67 -0.75 19.40 0.86
N LYS A 68 -0.16 20.51 1.32
CA LYS A 68 1.14 20.51 2.01
C LYS A 68 1.01 19.93 3.42
N LEU A 69 -0.03 20.31 4.13
CA LEU A 69 -0.35 19.78 5.45
C LEU A 69 -0.69 18.30 5.37
N ALA A 70 -1.52 17.90 4.40
CA ALA A 70 -1.85 16.50 4.17
C ALA A 70 -0.59 15.67 3.87
N ASP A 71 0.27 16.11 2.95
CA ASP A 71 1.54 15.43 2.65
C ASP A 71 2.44 15.32 3.88
N LYS A 72 2.62 16.42 4.63
CA LYS A 72 3.44 16.45 5.85
C LYS A 72 2.90 15.52 6.93
N ALA A 73 1.59 15.52 7.16
CA ALA A 73 0.93 14.67 8.13
C ALA A 73 1.05 13.18 7.73
N LEU A 74 0.79 12.85 6.47
CA LEU A 74 0.87 11.47 5.97
C LEU A 74 2.31 10.94 6.01
N LYS A 75 3.31 11.78 5.68
CA LYS A 75 4.73 11.42 5.84
C LYS A 75 5.11 11.16 7.30
N ARG A 76 4.61 11.95 8.24
CA ARG A 76 4.82 11.71 9.68
C ARG A 76 4.13 10.45 10.19
N LEU A 77 3.02 10.08 9.57
CA LEU A 77 2.35 8.79 9.78
C LEU A 77 3.03 7.64 9.03
N GLU A 78 4.19 7.90 8.42
CA GLU A 78 4.97 6.89 7.73
C GLU A 78 4.24 6.27 6.52
N ILE A 79 3.34 7.04 5.92
CA ILE A 79 2.58 6.68 4.72
C ILE A 79 3.21 7.36 3.52
N ASP A 80 3.67 6.53 2.60
CA ASP A 80 4.40 6.98 1.43
C ASP A 80 3.44 7.46 0.30
N SER A 81 3.99 8.04 -0.78
CA SER A 81 3.21 8.55 -1.93
C SER A 81 2.27 7.53 -2.53
N ASP A 82 2.69 6.26 -2.56
CA ASP A 82 1.92 5.13 -3.08
C ASP A 82 0.96 4.55 -2.03
N GLY A 83 0.72 5.23 -0.90
CA GLY A 83 -0.18 4.77 0.16
C GLY A 83 0.33 3.58 0.97
N LEU A 84 1.59 3.17 0.77
CA LEU A 84 2.23 2.11 1.54
C LEU A 84 2.43 2.57 2.98
N ASP A 85 1.94 1.78 3.93
CA ASP A 85 2.13 2.02 5.36
C ASP A 85 3.40 1.32 5.89
N LEU A 86 3.64 1.44 7.19
CA LEU A 86 4.80 0.82 7.83
C LEU A 86 4.80 -0.71 7.66
N LEU A 87 3.64 -1.36 7.71
CA LEU A 87 3.56 -2.81 7.63
C LEU A 87 3.81 -3.31 6.20
N ASP A 88 3.28 -2.59 5.21
CA ASP A 88 3.58 -2.83 3.80
C ASP A 88 5.09 -2.75 3.53
N ARG A 89 5.75 -1.70 4.03
CA ARG A 89 7.19 -1.52 3.87
C ARG A 89 7.99 -2.60 4.59
N ARG A 90 7.57 -3.01 5.79
CA ARG A 90 8.18 -4.14 6.51
C ARG A 90 7.99 -5.45 5.75
N TYR A 91 6.84 -5.68 5.12
CA TYR A 91 6.60 -6.84 4.28
C TYR A 91 7.56 -6.88 3.09
N LEU A 92 7.67 -5.78 2.34
CA LEU A 92 8.57 -5.68 1.19
C LEU A 92 10.03 -5.81 1.61
N ALA A 93 10.42 -5.19 2.73
CA ALA A 93 11.76 -5.30 3.28
C ALA A 93 12.08 -6.74 3.70
N ALA A 94 11.19 -7.42 4.42
CA ALA A 94 11.38 -8.82 4.79
C ALA A 94 11.53 -9.71 3.54
N LEU A 95 10.68 -9.51 2.52
CA LEU A 95 10.73 -10.28 1.29
C LEU A 95 12.05 -10.07 0.52
N ILE A 96 12.55 -8.84 0.46
CA ILE A 96 13.76 -8.49 -0.30
C ILE A 96 15.05 -8.75 0.49
N ASP A 97 15.14 -8.27 1.74
CA ASP A 97 16.36 -8.32 2.54
C ASP A 97 16.63 -9.69 3.13
N ASN A 98 15.60 -10.35 3.66
CA ASN A 98 15.80 -11.63 4.35
C ASN A 98 15.81 -12.79 3.37
N TYR A 99 15.08 -12.67 2.25
CA TYR A 99 14.83 -13.79 1.33
C TYR A 99 15.22 -13.49 -0.12
N GLY A 100 15.94 -12.40 -0.39
CA GLY A 100 16.47 -12.08 -1.71
C GLY A 100 15.41 -11.86 -2.79
N GLY A 101 14.18 -11.52 -2.39
CA GLY A 101 13.04 -11.37 -3.29
C GLY A 101 12.20 -12.63 -3.52
N GLY A 102 12.49 -13.73 -2.84
CA GLY A 102 11.71 -14.97 -2.85
C GLY A 102 12.14 -16.02 -3.89
N PRO A 103 11.35 -17.10 -4.07
CA PRO A 103 10.00 -17.32 -3.55
C PRO A 103 9.95 -17.68 -2.05
N VAL A 104 8.99 -17.09 -1.32
CA VAL A 104 8.78 -17.32 0.13
C VAL A 104 7.34 -17.75 0.43
N GLY A 105 7.16 -18.74 1.31
CA GLY A 105 5.85 -19.15 1.82
C GLY A 105 5.21 -18.07 2.71
N VAL A 106 3.87 -17.99 2.72
CA VAL A 106 3.18 -16.99 3.56
C VAL A 106 3.42 -17.21 5.04
N ASP A 107 3.51 -18.46 5.50
CA ASP A 107 3.77 -18.78 6.90
C ASP A 107 5.13 -18.24 7.36
N THR A 108 6.12 -18.28 6.46
CA THR A 108 7.47 -17.74 6.71
C THR A 108 7.46 -16.21 6.78
N LEU A 109 6.69 -15.54 5.93
CA LEU A 109 6.50 -14.08 5.98
C LEU A 109 5.71 -13.66 7.22
N ALA A 110 4.67 -14.42 7.59
CA ALA A 110 3.88 -14.24 8.81
C ALA A 110 4.77 -14.32 10.06
N ALA A 111 5.60 -15.35 10.15
CA ALA A 111 6.57 -15.51 11.23
C ALA A 111 7.59 -14.36 11.28
N ALA A 112 8.11 -13.93 10.13
CA ALA A 112 9.08 -12.83 10.06
C ALA A 112 8.50 -11.46 10.46
N LEU A 113 7.21 -11.23 10.19
CA LEU A 113 6.51 -9.98 10.51
C LEU A 113 5.89 -9.99 11.90
N ALA A 114 5.80 -11.16 12.55
CA ALA A 114 5.04 -11.41 13.77
C ALA A 114 3.55 -11.08 13.60
N GLU A 115 3.00 -11.38 12.43
CA GLU A 115 1.60 -11.12 12.06
C GLU A 115 0.86 -12.41 11.73
N ALA A 116 -0.47 -12.40 11.84
CA ALA A 116 -1.29 -13.53 11.43
C ALA A 116 -1.26 -13.73 9.91
N ARG A 117 -1.26 -14.98 9.47
CA ARG A 117 -1.32 -15.34 8.04
C ARG A 117 -2.49 -14.66 7.33
N ASP A 118 -3.69 -14.73 7.92
CA ASP A 118 -4.90 -14.15 7.35
C ASP A 118 -4.79 -12.63 7.20
N ALA A 119 -4.12 -11.94 8.13
CA ALA A 119 -3.88 -10.50 8.02
C ALA A 119 -2.99 -10.17 6.82
N ILE A 120 -1.99 -11.01 6.53
CA ILE A 120 -1.15 -10.83 5.35
C ILE A 120 -1.94 -11.07 4.06
N GLU A 121 -2.65 -12.20 3.93
CA GLU A 121 -3.33 -12.58 2.69
C GLU A 121 -4.56 -11.70 2.39
N ASP A 122 -5.31 -11.31 3.42
CA ASP A 122 -6.60 -10.63 3.22
C ASP A 122 -6.49 -9.11 3.30
N VAL A 123 -5.44 -8.56 3.95
CA VAL A 123 -5.32 -7.11 4.18
C VAL A 123 -4.15 -6.49 3.42
N ILE A 124 -2.97 -7.12 3.45
CA ILE A 124 -1.72 -6.52 2.91
C ILE A 124 -1.53 -6.88 1.44
N GLU A 125 -1.53 -8.18 1.14
CA GLU A 125 -1.23 -8.71 -0.18
C GLU A 125 -2.13 -8.18 -1.31
N PRO A 126 -3.46 -7.97 -1.13
CA PRO A 126 -4.31 -7.53 -2.22
C PRO A 126 -3.85 -6.20 -2.83
N TYR A 127 -3.46 -5.24 -1.99
CA TYR A 127 -2.97 -3.95 -2.47
C TYR A 127 -1.58 -4.05 -3.10
N LEU A 128 -0.66 -4.77 -2.46
CA LEU A 128 0.70 -4.94 -2.97
C LEU A 128 0.73 -5.67 -4.32
N MET A 129 -0.15 -6.67 -4.50
CA MET A 129 -0.29 -7.39 -5.76
C MET A 129 -0.96 -6.51 -6.83
N GLN A 130 -2.03 -5.79 -6.49
CA GLN A 130 -2.71 -4.89 -7.44
C GLN A 130 -1.78 -3.79 -7.95
N GLN A 131 -0.91 -3.25 -7.09
CA GLN A 131 0.07 -2.23 -7.47
C GLN A 131 1.33 -2.80 -8.14
N GLY A 132 1.45 -4.13 -8.26
CA GLY A 132 2.58 -4.80 -8.90
C GLY A 132 3.87 -4.78 -8.10
N PHE A 133 3.79 -4.73 -6.76
CA PHE A 133 4.96 -4.88 -5.88
C PHE A 133 5.29 -6.35 -5.57
N VAL A 134 4.27 -7.20 -5.53
CA VAL A 134 4.40 -8.62 -5.14
C VAL A 134 3.71 -9.49 -6.18
N MET A 135 4.34 -10.61 -6.52
CA MET A 135 3.80 -11.65 -7.40
C MET A 135 3.57 -12.94 -6.62
N ARG A 136 2.40 -13.55 -6.81
CA ARG A 136 2.11 -14.89 -6.27
C ARG A 136 2.54 -15.94 -7.28
N THR A 137 3.34 -16.90 -6.84
CA THR A 137 3.74 -18.08 -7.62
C THR A 137 3.34 -19.37 -6.89
N PRO A 138 3.31 -20.53 -7.57
CA PRO A 138 3.09 -21.82 -6.91
C PRO A 138 4.10 -22.12 -5.80
N ARG A 139 5.32 -21.55 -5.88
CA ARG A 139 6.40 -21.75 -4.92
C ARG A 139 6.38 -20.75 -3.75
N GLY A 140 5.55 -19.71 -3.82
CA GLY A 140 5.51 -18.64 -2.82
C GLY A 140 5.38 -17.24 -3.43
N ARG A 141 5.59 -16.22 -2.59
CA ARG A 141 5.57 -14.81 -2.98
C ARG A 141 6.94 -14.37 -3.45
N MET A 142 6.97 -13.57 -4.51
CA MET A 142 8.18 -12.97 -5.06
C MET A 142 8.03 -11.46 -5.17
N ALA A 143 9.11 -10.73 -4.91
CA ALA A 143 9.16 -9.29 -5.10
C ALA A 143 9.22 -8.97 -6.60
N ALA A 144 8.37 -8.06 -7.06
CA ALA A 144 8.44 -7.52 -8.40
C ALA A 144 9.51 -6.41 -8.50
N PRO A 145 9.98 -6.04 -9.70
CA PRO A 145 10.98 -4.97 -9.88
C PRO A 145 10.60 -3.66 -9.18
N LYS A 146 9.32 -3.30 -9.23
CA LYS A 146 8.77 -2.09 -8.57
C LYS A 146 9.01 -2.06 -7.06
N ALA A 147 9.04 -3.22 -6.38
CA ALA A 147 9.33 -3.29 -4.94
C ALA A 147 10.78 -2.95 -4.62
N TYR A 148 11.72 -3.34 -5.49
CA TYR A 148 13.13 -2.98 -5.34
C TYR A 148 13.33 -1.48 -5.54
N GLU A 149 12.75 -0.91 -6.60
CA GLU A 149 12.78 0.52 -6.88
C GLU A 149 12.23 1.32 -5.68
N ARG A 150 11.12 0.84 -5.11
CA ARG A 150 10.48 1.51 -3.97
C ARG A 150 11.33 1.49 -2.71
N LEU A 151 12.11 0.42 -2.48
CA LEU A 151 13.06 0.36 -1.37
C LEU A 151 14.43 0.98 -1.71
N GLY A 152 14.59 1.57 -2.90
CA GLY A 152 15.87 2.14 -3.35
C GLY A 152 16.95 1.09 -3.59
N LYS A 153 16.57 -0.15 -3.90
CA LYS A 153 17.46 -1.30 -4.09
C LYS A 153 17.57 -1.68 -5.56
N LYS A 154 18.71 -2.26 -5.93
CA LYS A 154 18.91 -2.82 -7.27
C LYS A 154 18.22 -4.16 -7.35
N ALA A 155 17.28 -4.31 -8.28
CA ALA A 155 16.69 -5.61 -8.57
C ALA A 155 17.76 -6.58 -9.08
N PRO A 156 17.75 -7.86 -8.65
CA PRO A 156 18.61 -8.87 -9.26
C PRO A 156 18.27 -8.98 -10.75
N PRO A 157 19.26 -9.27 -11.63
CA PRO A 157 18.98 -9.50 -13.03
C PRO A 157 17.93 -10.61 -13.14
N VAL A 158 16.84 -10.34 -13.87
CA VAL A 158 15.79 -11.33 -14.10
C VAL A 158 16.46 -12.55 -14.73
N ALA A 159 16.54 -13.64 -13.98
CA ALA A 159 17.08 -14.89 -14.52
C ALA A 159 16.24 -15.24 -15.75
N PRO A 160 16.85 -15.46 -16.93
CA PRO A 160 16.08 -15.83 -18.11
C PRO A 160 15.30 -17.09 -17.77
N THR A 161 14.00 -17.06 -18.01
CA THR A 161 13.09 -18.18 -17.85
C THR A 161 13.68 -19.36 -18.61
N THR A 162 14.21 -20.36 -17.89
CA THR A 162 14.72 -21.60 -18.49
C THR A 162 13.54 -22.37 -19.09
N GLY A 163 13.15 -22.00 -20.30
CA GLY A 163 12.03 -22.54 -21.06
C GLY A 163 12.44 -23.10 -22.42
N ALA A 164 13.70 -23.50 -22.58
CA ALA A 164 14.19 -24.20 -23.76
C ALA A 164 15.16 -25.30 -23.32
N LEU A 165 14.62 -26.41 -22.81
CA LEU A 165 15.40 -27.60 -22.43
C LEU A 165 14.81 -28.90 -23.01
N PHE A 166 13.96 -28.80 -24.03
CA PHE A 166 13.61 -29.93 -24.88
C PHE A 166 13.87 -29.51 -26.32
N GLY A 167 15.10 -29.75 -26.78
CA GLY A 167 15.37 -29.93 -28.19
C GLY A 167 14.85 -31.32 -28.57
N GLU A 168 13.96 -31.35 -29.56
CA GLU A 168 13.53 -32.57 -30.22
C GLU A 168 14.74 -33.20 -30.93
N GLU A 169 15.02 -34.47 -30.64
CA GLU A 169 15.86 -35.35 -31.47
C GLU A 169 15.04 -35.96 -32.62
#